data_AF-A0A1Q6ZL90-F1
#
_entry.id   AF-A0A1Q6ZL90-F1
#
_cell.length_a   1.000
_cell.length_b   1.000
_cell.length_c   1.000
_cell.angle_alpha   90.00
_cell.angle_beta   90.00
_cell.angle_gamma   90.00
#
_symmetry.space_group_name_H-M   'P 1'
#
loop_
_entity.id
_entity.type
_entity.pdbx_description
1 polymer ?
#
loop_
_entity_poly.entity_id
_entity_poly.type
_entity_poly.pdbx_seq_one_letter_code
_entity_poly.pdbx_strand_id
1 'polypeptide(L)'
;MRLLADDLRDTLRAARKKYNMGRALAAPQIGAPVRVVLVEIGKFRATMVNPEITDVGSEDFHVWDDCFSFPNLLVRVTRAYRATLRYTDMKGKVVTMELEGPMAELLQHELDHLDGILALDQPSGLDPFAYKAEWEKSHKPSERYGPPRPREV
;
A
#
# COMPACT_ATOMS: atom_id res chain seq x y z
N MET A 1 -15.27 15.18 4.45
CA MET A 1 -13.88 14.92 4.02
C MET A 1 -12.83 15.28 5.07
N ARG A 2 -12.82 16.50 5.65
CA ARG A 2 -11.78 16.91 6.63
C ARG A 2 -11.74 16.00 7.88
N LEU A 3 -12.89 15.74 8.51
CA LEU A 3 -12.97 14.84 9.67
C LEU A 3 -12.39 13.45 9.38
N LEU A 4 -12.82 12.81 8.28
CA LEU A 4 -12.28 11.50 7.87
C LEU A 4 -10.75 11.53 7.65
N ALA A 5 -10.22 12.57 7.01
CA ALA A 5 -8.78 12.67 6.78
C ALA A 5 -7.98 12.83 8.08
N ASP A 6 -8.56 13.47 9.09
CA ASP A 6 -7.96 13.59 10.42
C ASP A 6 -8.07 12.26 11.20
N ASP A 7 -9.21 11.57 11.13
CA ASP A 7 -9.40 10.22 11.72
C ASP A 7 -8.40 9.20 11.16
N LEU A 8 -8.19 9.22 9.84
CA LEU A 8 -7.17 8.41 9.17
C LEU A 8 -5.78 8.75 9.66
N ARG A 9 -5.48 10.04 9.85
CA ARG A 9 -4.16 10.51 10.29
C ARG A 9 -3.87 10.08 11.72
N ASP A 10 -4.85 10.24 12.61
CA ASP A 10 -4.71 9.85 14.01
C ASP A 10 -4.57 8.34 14.15
N THR A 11 -5.33 7.57 13.37
CA THR A 11 -5.19 6.10 13.30
C THR A 11 -3.81 5.69 12.80
N LEU A 12 -3.33 6.29 11.70
CA LEU A 12 -2.00 6.00 11.14
C LEU A 12 -0.88 6.34 12.14
N ARG A 13 -1.01 7.42 12.90
CA ARG A 13 -0.06 7.80 13.97
C ARG A 13 -0.08 6.81 15.13
N ALA A 14 -1.26 6.35 15.55
CA ALA A 14 -1.40 5.33 16.58
C ALA A 14 -0.76 4.00 16.13
N ALA A 15 -0.98 3.60 14.87
CA ALA A 15 -0.37 2.43 14.26
C ALA A 15 1.15 2.50 14.26
N ARG A 16 1.73 3.63 13.85
CA ARG A 16 3.19 3.87 13.90
C ARG A 16 3.74 3.72 15.31
N LYS A 17 3.09 4.35 16.29
CA LYS A 17 3.54 4.29 17.69
C LYS A 17 3.50 2.88 18.25
N LYS A 18 2.47 2.10 17.89
CA LYS A 18 2.24 0.75 18.45
C LYS A 18 3.03 -0.35 17.73
N TYR A 19 3.15 -0.26 16.40
CA TYR A 19 3.61 -1.36 15.56
C TYR A 19 4.83 -1.01 14.69
N ASN A 20 5.33 0.23 14.76
CA ASN A 20 6.42 0.73 13.94
C ASN A 20 6.19 0.49 12.42
N MET A 21 4.94 0.65 11.98
CA MET A 21 4.48 0.50 10.59
C MET A 21 3.44 1.58 10.25
N GLY A 22 3.08 1.67 8.98
CA GLY A 22 2.06 2.60 8.49
C GLY A 22 2.68 3.71 7.66
N ARG A 23 2.65 3.54 6.34
CA ARG A 23 3.03 4.57 5.35
C ARG A 23 1.80 5.25 4.77
N ALA A 24 0.70 4.50 4.65
CA ALA A 24 -0.59 4.97 4.22
C ALA A 24 -1.71 4.22 4.98
N LEU A 25 -2.95 4.65 4.76
CA LEU A 25 -4.15 4.01 5.27
C LEU A 25 -5.34 4.33 4.36
N ALA A 26 -6.09 3.31 3.98
CA ALA A 26 -7.34 3.40 3.25
C ALA A 26 -8.53 3.53 4.21
N ALA A 27 -9.53 4.35 3.84
CA ALA A 27 -10.74 4.57 4.63
C ALA A 27 -11.49 3.29 5.06
N PRO A 28 -11.58 2.24 4.22
CA PRO A 28 -12.21 0.98 4.64
C PRO A 28 -11.54 0.33 5.86
N GLN A 29 -10.24 0.54 6.07
CA GLN A 29 -9.51 -0.05 7.22
C GLN A 29 -9.94 0.54 8.58
N ILE A 30 -10.64 1.68 8.58
CA ILE A 30 -11.25 2.27 9.78
C ILE A 30 -12.79 2.18 9.76
N GLY A 31 -13.35 1.33 8.90
CA GLY A 31 -14.79 1.12 8.79
C GLY A 31 -15.55 2.19 8.00
N ALA A 32 -14.84 3.03 7.23
CA ALA A 32 -15.44 4.03 6.37
C ALA A 32 -15.43 3.56 4.90
N PRO A 33 -16.57 3.11 4.33
CA PRO A 33 -16.63 2.51 2.99
C PRO A 33 -16.65 3.58 1.89
N VAL A 34 -15.60 4.41 1.84
CA VAL A 34 -15.42 5.46 0.82
C VAL A 34 -14.03 5.35 0.19
N ARG A 35 -13.89 5.78 -1.07
CA ARG A 35 -12.63 5.71 -1.81
C ARG A 35 -11.67 6.83 -1.44
N VAL A 36 -11.10 6.76 -0.23
CA VAL A 36 -10.12 7.73 0.27
C VAL A 36 -8.90 7.03 0.83
N VAL A 37 -7.72 7.47 0.41
CA VAL A 37 -6.42 6.99 0.92
C VAL A 37 -5.64 8.17 1.49
N LEU A 38 -5.08 7.99 2.68
CA LEU A 38 -4.12 8.94 3.28
C LEU A 38 -2.72 8.37 3.16
N VAL A 39 -1.78 9.15 2.63
CA VAL A 39 -0.36 8.77 2.50
C VAL A 39 0.51 9.74 3.27
N GLU A 40 1.42 9.21 4.08
CA GLU A 40 2.41 9.98 4.82
C GLU A 40 3.81 9.33 4.79
N ILE A 41 4.67 9.70 3.82
CA ILE A 41 6.04 9.19 3.73
C ILE A 41 7.04 10.35 3.70
N GLY A 42 8.02 10.38 4.60
CA GLY A 42 9.02 11.45 4.64
C GLY A 42 8.36 12.83 4.72
N LYS A 43 8.54 13.67 3.70
CA LYS A 43 7.84 14.97 3.52
C LYS A 43 6.57 14.89 2.65
N PHE A 44 6.36 13.78 1.94
CA PHE A 44 5.19 13.59 1.08
C PHE A 44 3.95 13.30 1.92
N ARG A 45 2.92 14.14 1.76
CA ARG A 45 1.64 14.05 2.46
C ARG A 45 0.52 14.28 1.46
N ALA A 46 -0.34 13.29 1.29
CA ALA A 46 -1.45 13.37 0.36
C ALA A 46 -2.70 12.71 0.94
N THR A 47 -3.85 13.34 0.73
CA THR A 47 -5.16 12.67 0.87
C THR A 47 -5.73 12.56 -0.52
N MET A 48 -5.89 11.33 -0.97
CA MET A 48 -6.28 10.98 -2.34
C MET A 48 -7.74 10.56 -2.33
N VAL A 49 -8.57 11.28 -3.07
CA VAL A 49 -10.00 10.99 -3.21
C VAL A 49 -10.24 10.35 -4.57
N ASN A 50 -10.98 9.24 -4.58
CA ASN A 50 -11.23 8.41 -5.75
C ASN A 50 -9.94 8.08 -6.53
N PRO A 51 -8.88 7.57 -5.86
CA PRO A 51 -7.68 7.19 -6.57
C PRO A 51 -7.93 5.97 -7.46
N GLU A 52 -7.27 5.94 -8.61
CA GLU A 52 -7.34 4.84 -9.58
C GLU A 52 -6.00 4.69 -10.31
N ILE A 53 -5.58 3.44 -10.56
CA ILE A 53 -4.46 3.15 -11.45
C ILE A 53 -4.97 3.26 -12.89
N THR A 54 -4.36 4.14 -13.68
CA THR A 54 -4.75 4.38 -15.07
C THR A 54 -3.86 3.66 -16.07
N ASP A 55 -2.64 3.29 -15.67
CA ASP A 55 -1.70 2.53 -16.49
C ASP A 55 -0.77 1.72 -15.59
N VAL A 56 -0.27 0.61 -16.11
CA VAL A 56 0.69 -0.25 -15.42
C VAL A 56 1.84 -0.61 -16.36
N GLY A 57 3.05 -0.61 -15.82
CA GLY A 57 4.24 -0.94 -16.59
C GLY A 57 4.31 -2.41 -17.03
N SER A 58 5.32 -2.72 -17.84
CA SER A 58 5.61 -4.06 -18.35
C SER A 58 6.40 -4.95 -17.40
N GLU A 59 6.63 -4.51 -16.16
CA GLU A 59 7.43 -5.23 -15.17
C GLU A 59 6.62 -5.42 -13.89
N ASP A 60 6.73 -6.62 -13.32
CA ASP A 60 6.24 -6.98 -12.00
C ASP A 60 7.42 -7.25 -11.05
N PHE A 61 7.15 -7.23 -9.75
CA PHE A 61 8.12 -7.61 -8.74
C PHE A 61 7.40 -8.28 -7.56
N HIS A 62 8.14 -9.17 -6.89
CA HIS A 62 7.65 -9.77 -5.66
C HIS A 62 7.88 -8.81 -4.50
N VAL A 63 6.89 -8.71 -3.63
CA VAL A 63 6.95 -7.88 -2.44
C VAL A 63 6.44 -8.65 -1.23
N TRP A 64 7.04 -8.41 -0.07
CA TRP A 64 6.52 -8.82 1.22
C TRP A 64 5.71 -7.67 1.83
N ASP A 65 4.41 -7.65 1.54
CA ASP A 65 3.46 -6.64 2.03
C ASP A 65 3.27 -6.80 3.55
N ASP A 66 3.22 -5.67 4.25
CA ASP A 66 2.66 -5.58 5.60
C ASP A 66 1.41 -4.69 5.62
N CYS A 67 0.43 -5.05 6.44
CA CYS A 67 -0.85 -4.36 6.50
C CYS A 67 -1.21 -4.00 7.94
N PHE A 68 -1.82 -2.83 8.12
CA PHE A 68 -2.38 -2.42 9.40
C PHE A 68 -3.50 -3.35 9.88
N SER A 69 -4.30 -3.91 8.96
CA SER A 69 -5.44 -4.77 9.29
C SER A 69 -5.04 -6.12 9.89
N PHE A 70 -3.81 -6.59 9.64
CA PHE A 70 -3.26 -7.83 10.19
C PHE A 70 -1.80 -7.62 10.59
N PRO A 71 -1.55 -6.93 11.71
CA PRO A 71 -0.20 -6.54 12.10
C PRO A 71 0.67 -7.76 12.37
N ASN A 72 1.96 -7.65 12.06
CA ASN A 72 3.01 -8.67 12.22
C ASN A 72 2.95 -9.86 11.25
N LEU A 73 2.00 -9.88 10.32
CA LEU A 73 1.99 -10.86 9.23
C LEU A 73 2.52 -10.19 7.95
N LEU A 74 3.50 -10.84 7.32
CA LEU A 74 3.96 -10.50 5.98
C LEU A 74 3.30 -11.44 4.98
N VAL A 75 2.85 -10.88 3.87
CA VAL A 75 2.28 -11.64 2.76
C VAL A 75 3.10 -11.38 1.51
N ARG A 76 3.62 -12.43 0.88
CA ARG A 76 4.31 -12.31 -0.40
C ARG A 76 3.28 -12.18 -1.50
N VAL A 77 3.31 -11.07 -2.23
CA VAL A 77 2.42 -10.80 -3.36
C VAL A 77 3.24 -10.36 -4.58
N THR A 78 2.59 -10.30 -5.74
CA THR A 78 3.18 -9.76 -6.98
C THR A 78 2.51 -8.42 -7.28
N ARG A 79 3.29 -7.37 -7.54
CA ARG A 79 2.79 -6.01 -7.85
C ARG A 79 3.42 -5.50 -9.14
N ALA A 80 2.74 -4.56 -9.81
CA ALA A 80 3.33 -3.81 -10.91
C ALA A 80 4.50 -2.98 -10.37
N TYR A 81 5.69 -3.10 -10.96
CA TYR A 81 6.86 -2.32 -10.56
C TYR A 81 6.70 -0.83 -10.88
N ARG A 82 5.96 -0.50 -11.94
CA ARG A 82 5.57 0.86 -12.31
C ARG A 82 4.07 0.95 -12.52
N ALA A 83 3.50 2.09 -12.16
CA ALA A 83 2.10 2.39 -12.42
C ALA A 83 1.87 3.90 -12.48
N THR A 84 0.86 4.33 -13.25
CA THR A 84 0.38 5.70 -13.26
C THR A 84 -0.89 5.78 -12.43
N LEU A 85 -0.90 6.65 -11.42
CA LEU A 85 -2.04 6.88 -10.55
C LEU A 85 -2.69 8.23 -10.83
N ARG A 86 -4.03 8.25 -10.90
CA ARG A 86 -4.84 9.46 -10.94
C ARG A 86 -5.71 9.56 -9.69
N TYR A 87 -5.83 10.75 -9.12
CA TYR A 87 -6.72 11.01 -7.97
C TYR A 87 -7.15 12.48 -7.91
N THR A 88 -8.15 12.78 -7.07
CA THR A 88 -8.54 14.16 -6.74
C THR A 88 -8.00 14.56 -5.37
N ASP A 89 -7.34 15.70 -5.27
CA ASP A 89 -6.83 16.21 -4.00
C ASP A 89 -7.93 16.87 -3.13
N MET A 90 -7.57 17.28 -1.91
CA MET A 90 -8.51 17.93 -0.97
C MET A 90 -9.00 19.31 -1.43
N LYS A 91 -8.40 19.88 -2.48
CA LYS A 91 -8.81 21.15 -3.10
C LYS A 91 -9.69 20.92 -4.35
N GLY A 92 -9.98 19.67 -4.70
CA GLY A 92 -10.76 19.31 -5.89
C GLY A 92 -9.95 19.29 -7.18
N LYS A 93 -8.61 19.37 -7.11
CA LYS A 93 -7.75 19.31 -8.30
C LYS A 93 -7.41 17.86 -8.63
N VAL A 94 -7.55 17.49 -9.90
CA VAL A 94 -7.07 16.19 -10.42
C VAL A 94 -5.55 16.21 -10.49
N VAL A 95 -4.93 15.17 -9.96
CA VAL A 95 -3.48 14.94 -9.95
C VAL A 95 -3.22 13.60 -10.61
N THR A 96 -2.22 13.56 -11.48
CA THR A 96 -1.65 12.34 -12.05
C THR A 96 -0.20 12.22 -11.61
N MET A 97 0.23 11.03 -11.20
CA MET A 97 1.61 10.77 -10.78
C MET A 97 2.09 9.41 -11.26
N GLU A 98 3.36 9.36 -11.67
CA GLU A 98 4.07 8.12 -11.94
C GLU A 98 4.63 7.53 -10.65
N LEU A 99 4.47 6.22 -10.50
CA LEU A 99 4.91 5.45 -9.34
C LEU A 99 5.93 4.42 -9.79
N GLU A 100 6.93 4.17 -8.94
CA GLU A 100 7.90 3.10 -9.13
C GLU A 100 8.23 2.41 -7.80
N GLY A 101 8.48 1.11 -7.85
CA GLY A 101 9.01 0.31 -6.75
C GLY A 101 8.16 0.41 -5.48
N PRO A 102 8.74 0.73 -4.30
CA PRO A 102 8.01 0.77 -3.03
C PRO A 102 6.81 1.74 -2.97
N MET A 103 6.77 2.77 -3.82
CA MET A 103 5.59 3.65 -3.88
C MET A 103 4.49 3.06 -4.77
N ALA A 104 4.88 2.35 -5.84
CA ALA A 104 3.94 1.64 -6.69
C ALA A 104 3.27 0.49 -5.91
N GLU A 105 4.04 -0.30 -5.15
CA GLU A 105 3.49 -1.32 -4.25
C GLU A 105 2.51 -0.72 -3.25
N LEU A 106 2.93 0.31 -2.51
CA LEU A 106 2.09 0.90 -1.47
C LEU A 106 0.74 1.35 -2.00
N LEU A 107 0.70 2.05 -3.14
CA LEU A 107 -0.58 2.57 -3.65
C LEU A 107 -1.43 1.48 -4.31
N GLN A 108 -0.84 0.45 -4.91
CA GLN A 108 -1.61 -0.73 -5.31
C GLN A 108 -2.25 -1.40 -4.09
N HIS A 109 -1.50 -1.58 -2.99
CA HIS A 109 -2.01 -2.13 -1.74
C HIS A 109 -3.18 -1.32 -1.15
N GLU A 110 -3.05 0.00 -1.08
CA GLU A 110 -4.13 0.84 -0.55
C GLU A 110 -5.36 0.86 -1.46
N LEU A 111 -5.18 0.70 -2.78
CA LEU A 111 -6.29 0.61 -3.73
C LEU A 111 -7.03 -0.72 -3.62
N ASP A 112 -6.31 -1.84 -3.41
CA ASP A 112 -6.94 -3.13 -3.10
C ASP A 112 -7.90 -3.00 -1.91
N HIS A 113 -7.50 -2.28 -0.85
CA HIS A 113 -8.39 -2.02 0.29
C HIS A 113 -9.65 -1.24 -0.08
N LEU A 114 -9.58 -0.32 -1.05
CA LEU A 114 -10.77 0.38 -1.55
C LEU A 114 -11.73 -0.55 -2.29
N ASP A 115 -11.20 -1.64 -2.86
CA ASP A 115 -11.93 -2.66 -3.60
C ASP A 115 -12.28 -3.88 -2.74
N GLY A 116 -11.95 -3.84 -1.44
CA GLY A 116 -12.23 -4.92 -0.48
C GLY A 116 -11.31 -6.14 -0.64
N ILE A 117 -10.19 -5.98 -1.34
CA ILE A 117 -9.17 -7.00 -1.56
C ILE A 117 -8.08 -6.84 -0.49
N LEU A 118 -7.66 -7.94 0.10
CA LEU A 118 -6.53 -8.01 1.02
C LEU A 118 -5.36 -8.71 0.33
N ALA A 119 -4.13 -8.43 0.77
CA ALA A 119 -2.95 -9.18 0.31
C ALA A 119 -3.11 -10.70 0.53
N LEU A 120 -3.88 -11.10 1.55
CA LEU A 120 -4.21 -12.50 1.85
C LEU A 120 -5.03 -13.19 0.75
N ASP A 121 -5.73 -12.43 -0.09
CA ASP A 121 -6.55 -12.97 -1.18
C ASP A 121 -5.72 -13.28 -2.43
N GLN A 122 -4.51 -12.71 -2.55
CA GLN A 122 -3.64 -12.84 -3.73
C GLN A 122 -2.19 -13.21 -3.36
N PRO A 123 -1.96 -14.28 -2.57
CA PRO A 123 -0.61 -14.71 -2.21
C PRO A 123 0.17 -15.25 -3.42
N SER A 124 1.48 -15.06 -3.41
CA SER A 124 2.38 -15.42 -4.51
C SER A 124 3.41 -16.48 -4.11
N GLY A 125 3.40 -17.62 -4.81
CA GLY A 125 4.33 -18.75 -4.65
C GLY A 125 4.02 -19.68 -3.47
N LEU A 126 4.90 -20.67 -3.24
CA LEU A 126 4.64 -21.82 -2.36
C LEU A 126 4.58 -21.50 -0.85
N ASP A 127 5.40 -20.55 -0.39
CA ASP A 127 5.44 -20.09 1.00
C ASP A 127 5.24 -18.56 1.04
N PRO A 128 3.98 -18.10 0.97
CA PRO A 128 3.66 -16.69 0.81
C PRO A 128 3.37 -15.98 2.13
N PHE A 129 3.49 -16.64 3.28
CA PHE A 129 3.14 -16.07 4.58
C PHE A 129 4.30 -16.20 5.56
N ALA A 130 4.64 -15.11 6.24
CA ALA A 130 5.66 -15.16 7.28
C ALA A 130 5.30 -14.21 8.42
N TYR A 131 5.48 -14.65 9.66
CA TYR A 131 5.48 -13.70 10.78
C TYR A 131 6.68 -12.77 10.64
N LYS A 132 6.43 -11.46 10.71
CA LYS A 132 7.44 -10.41 10.54
C LYS A 132 8.69 -10.65 11.39
N ALA A 133 8.49 -11.00 12.66
CA ALA A 133 9.59 -11.26 13.59
C ALA A 133 10.47 -12.46 13.20
N GLU A 134 9.88 -13.50 12.59
CA GLU A 134 10.65 -14.66 12.11
C GLU A 134 11.35 -14.33 10.79
N TRP A 135 10.68 -13.63 9.88
CA TRP A 135 11.26 -13.21 8.61
C TRP A 135 12.48 -12.30 8.80
N GLU A 136 12.42 -11.35 9.74
CA GLU A 136 13.48 -10.39 10.06
C GLU A 136 14.73 -11.03 10.71
N LYS A 137 14.66 -12.27 11.22
CA LYS A 137 15.85 -12.99 11.73
C LYS A 137 16.81 -13.39 10.61
N SER A 138 16.29 -13.59 9.41
CA SER A 138 17.04 -14.16 8.28
C SER A 138 17.15 -13.23 7.07
N HIS A 139 16.44 -12.10 7.08
CA HIS A 139 16.37 -11.17 5.95
C HIS A 139 16.52 -9.72 6.40
N LYS A 140 17.11 -8.89 5.54
CA LYS A 140 17.20 -7.44 5.69
C LYS A 140 15.93 -6.77 5.17
N PRO A 141 15.55 -5.57 5.67
CA PRO A 141 14.38 -4.84 5.17
C PRO A 141 14.38 -4.58 3.65
N SER A 142 15.55 -4.45 3.01
CA SER A 142 15.69 -4.31 1.56
C SER A 142 15.23 -5.53 0.78
N GLU A 143 15.29 -6.72 1.37
CA GLU A 143 14.89 -7.99 0.76
C GLU A 143 13.37 -8.18 0.76
N ARG A 144 12.61 -7.22 1.29
CA ARG A 144 11.16 -7.17 1.10
C ARG A 144 10.76 -6.96 -0.36
N TYR A 145 11.66 -6.44 -1.19
CA TYR A 145 11.40 -6.13 -2.59
C TYR A 145 12.35 -6.96 -3.46
N GLY A 146 11.78 -7.82 -4.29
CA GLY A 146 12.52 -8.55 -5.32
C GLY A 146 12.90 -7.64 -6.50
N PRO A 147 13.82 -8.09 -7.37
CA PRO A 147 14.12 -7.37 -8.60
C PRO A 147 12.90 -7.37 -9.53
N PRO A 148 12.69 -6.30 -10.32
CA PRO A 148 11.67 -6.28 -11.35
C PRO A 148 11.94 -7.35 -12.40
N ARG A 149 10.87 -7.94 -12.94
CA ARG A 149 10.87 -8.97 -13.96
C ARG A 149 9.80 -8.65 -14.99
N PRO A 150 9.96 -9.04 -16.27
CA PRO A 150 8.92 -8.90 -17.26
C PRO A 150 7.60 -9.48 -16.76
N ARG A 151 6.52 -8.70 -16.88
CA ARG A 151 5.17 -9.15 -16.55
C ARG A 151 4.75 -10.26 -17.50
N GLU A 152 4.25 -11.35 -16.93
CA GLU A 152 3.60 -12.42 -17.70
C GLU A 152 2.15 -11.98 -17.97
N VAL A 153 1.84 -11.66 -19.23
CA VAL A 153 0.51 -11.23 -19.70
C VAL A 153 -0.23 -12.42 -20.28
#